data_AF-X7ZCA7-F1
#
_entry.id   AF-X7ZCA7-F1
#
_cell.length_a   1.000
_cell.length_b   1.000
_cell.length_c   1.000
_cell.angle_alpha   90.00
_cell.angle_beta   90.00
_cell.angle_gamma   90.00
#
_symmetry.space_group_name_H-M   'P 1'
#
loop_
_entity.id
_entity.type
_entity.pdbx_description
1 polymer ?
#
loop_
_entity_poly.entity_id
_entity_poly.type
_entity_poly.pdbx_seq_one_letter_code
_entity_poly.pdbx_strand_id
1 'polypeptide(L)'
;MTRTRYGSLAAGGLNWDSLPLKLFVGGNAKFWDPADIDFSRDRDDWESLTERERDYATRLCAEFIAGEEAVTKDIQPFMAAMRAEGRLGDEMYLTQFAFEEAKHTQVFRLWLDAVGVADDLHSYLDDLPAYRQMFNEELPESLSALDVDPSPAAQVRASVTYNHIVEGMLALTGYYAWHKICVERGILPGMQQLVQRISDDERRHMAWEPSRAGATSPPTTPTGRCSKAA
;
A
#
# COMPACT_ATOMS: atom_id res chain seq x y z
N MET A 1 -4.02 -17.86 18.36
CA MET A 1 -4.99 -18.88 17.90
C MET A 1 -4.28 -20.15 17.43
N THR A 2 -4.77 -21.33 17.81
CA THR A 2 -4.26 -22.63 17.32
C THR A 2 -4.90 -22.98 15.97
N ARG A 3 -4.11 -23.41 14.99
CA ARG A 3 -4.61 -23.80 13.66
C ARG A 3 -5.46 -25.08 13.75
N THR A 4 -6.69 -25.05 13.24
CA THR A 4 -7.61 -26.20 13.26
C THR A 4 -8.05 -26.67 11.88
N ARG A 5 -7.91 -25.83 10.84
CA ARG A 5 -8.32 -26.10 9.45
C ARG A 5 -7.37 -25.43 8.46
N TYR A 6 -7.50 -25.79 7.18
CA TYR A 6 -6.75 -25.22 6.06
C TYR A 6 -7.71 -24.71 5.00
N GLY A 7 -7.74 -23.39 4.77
CA GLY A 7 -8.66 -22.76 3.81
C GLY A 7 -8.44 -23.22 2.36
N SER A 8 -7.19 -23.52 2.00
CA SER A 8 -6.82 -24.04 0.67
C SER A 8 -7.35 -25.46 0.37
N LEU A 9 -7.77 -26.20 1.40
CA LEU A 9 -8.32 -27.56 1.26
C LEU A 9 -9.86 -27.58 1.30
N ALA A 10 -10.51 -26.42 1.35
CA ALA A 10 -11.96 -26.33 1.33
C ALA A 10 -12.54 -26.83 -0.01
N ALA A 11 -13.77 -27.35 0.03
CA ALA A 11 -14.48 -27.75 -1.19
C ALA A 11 -14.62 -26.54 -2.14
N GLY A 12 -14.29 -26.74 -3.42
CA GLY A 12 -14.25 -25.66 -4.42
C GLY A 12 -12.95 -24.85 -4.47
N GLY A 13 -12.02 -25.06 -3.53
CA GLY A 13 -10.72 -24.39 -3.52
C GLY A 13 -10.81 -22.88 -3.28
N LEU A 14 -9.85 -22.13 -3.81
CA LEU A 14 -9.83 -20.67 -3.75
C LEU A 14 -10.76 -20.06 -4.81
N ASN A 15 -11.50 -19.02 -4.44
CA ASN A 15 -12.30 -18.25 -5.38
C ASN A 15 -11.44 -17.22 -6.13
N TRP A 16 -10.87 -17.61 -7.27
CA TRP A 16 -10.06 -16.73 -8.12
C TRP A 16 -10.82 -15.53 -8.70
N ASP A 17 -12.16 -15.52 -8.63
CA ASP A 17 -12.98 -14.36 -9.01
C ASP A 17 -13.15 -13.31 -7.90
N SER A 18 -12.71 -13.62 -6.67
CA SER A 18 -12.72 -12.67 -5.56
C SER A 18 -11.75 -11.51 -5.82
N LEU A 19 -12.12 -10.32 -5.32
CA LEU A 19 -11.32 -9.11 -5.47
C LEU A 19 -9.86 -9.29 -5.02
N PRO A 20 -9.53 -9.75 -3.79
CA PRO A 20 -8.15 -9.84 -3.34
C PRO A 20 -7.30 -10.77 -4.22
N LEU A 21 -7.86 -11.88 -4.72
CA LEU A 21 -7.11 -12.78 -5.60
C LEU A 21 -6.96 -12.24 -7.03
N LYS A 22 -7.92 -11.43 -7.52
CA LYS A 22 -7.74 -10.67 -8.77
C LYS A 22 -6.64 -9.63 -8.64
N LEU A 23 -6.59 -8.90 -7.51
CA LEU A 23 -5.51 -7.95 -7.22
C LEU A 23 -4.17 -8.67 -7.12
N PHE A 24 -4.10 -9.80 -6.41
CA PHE A 24 -2.89 -10.62 -6.27
C PHE A 24 -2.32 -11.09 -7.62
N VAL A 25 -3.19 -11.63 -8.49
CA VAL A 25 -2.81 -12.01 -9.85
C VAL A 25 -2.41 -10.77 -10.68
N GLY A 26 -3.09 -9.65 -10.47
CA GLY A 26 -2.77 -8.37 -11.10
C GLY A 26 -1.37 -7.87 -10.74
N GLY A 27 -0.98 -7.92 -9.46
CA GLY A 27 0.36 -7.57 -9.00
C GLY A 27 1.42 -8.50 -9.57
N ASN A 28 1.16 -9.81 -9.60
CA ASN A 28 2.07 -10.78 -10.24
C ASN A 28 2.32 -10.45 -11.72
N ALA A 29 1.26 -10.07 -12.46
CA ALA A 29 1.37 -9.74 -13.88
C ALA A 29 2.04 -8.39 -14.16
N LYS A 30 2.09 -7.50 -13.17
CA LYS A 30 2.66 -6.14 -13.27
C LYS A 30 3.90 -5.93 -12.41
N PHE A 31 4.50 -7.02 -11.93
CA PHE A 31 5.72 -6.98 -11.15
C PHE A 31 6.81 -6.19 -11.89
N TRP A 32 7.58 -5.42 -11.13
CA TRP A 32 8.73 -4.65 -11.60
C TRP A 32 9.86 -4.75 -10.60
N ASP A 33 11.10 -4.81 -11.11
CA ASP A 33 12.31 -4.85 -10.29
C ASP A 33 12.89 -3.43 -10.13
N PRO A 34 13.12 -2.93 -8.90
CA PRO A 34 13.82 -1.66 -8.69
C PRO A 34 15.19 -1.57 -9.36
N ALA A 35 15.88 -2.71 -9.56
CA ALA A 35 17.17 -2.75 -10.22
C ALA A 35 17.11 -2.44 -11.73
N ASP A 36 15.93 -2.54 -12.35
CA ASP A 36 15.72 -2.20 -13.76
C ASP A 36 15.53 -0.68 -13.99
N ILE A 37 15.43 0.12 -12.93
CA ILE A 37 15.29 1.57 -13.02
C ILE A 37 16.68 2.20 -13.20
N ASP A 38 16.84 2.94 -14.30
CA ASP A 38 18.09 3.64 -14.61
C ASP A 38 18.15 5.00 -13.87
N PHE A 39 18.93 5.05 -12.80
CA PHE A 39 19.22 6.28 -12.05
C PHE A 39 20.49 7.00 -12.51
N SER A 40 21.18 6.52 -13.56
CA SER A 40 22.52 7.02 -13.92
C SER A 40 22.55 8.51 -14.27
N ARG A 41 21.44 9.06 -14.80
CA ARG A 41 21.32 10.48 -15.12
C ARG A 41 20.85 11.35 -13.95
N ASP A 42 20.20 10.76 -12.95
CA ASP A 42 19.54 11.54 -11.89
C ASP A 42 20.54 12.37 -11.07
N ARG A 43 21.79 11.91 -10.92
CA ARG A 43 22.85 12.69 -10.25
C ARG A 43 23.20 13.98 -10.99
N ASP A 44 23.40 13.91 -12.31
CA ASP A 44 23.76 15.09 -13.10
C ASP A 44 22.62 16.13 -13.06
N ASP A 45 21.38 15.66 -13.21
CA ASP A 45 20.20 16.52 -13.07
C ASP A 45 20.11 17.10 -11.64
N TRP A 46 20.40 16.32 -10.60
CA TRP A 46 20.39 16.74 -9.19
C TRP A 46 21.42 17.83 -8.87
N GLU A 47 22.63 17.71 -9.40
CA GLU A 47 23.69 18.71 -9.22
C GLU A 47 23.37 20.02 -9.94
N SER A 48 22.57 19.97 -11.03
CA SER A 48 22.09 21.15 -11.75
C SER A 48 21.02 21.97 -11.00
N LEU A 49 20.37 21.38 -10.01
CA LEU A 49 19.37 22.06 -9.19
C LEU A 49 20.02 23.14 -8.29
N THR A 50 19.22 24.11 -7.88
CA THR A 50 19.60 25.03 -6.80
C THR A 50 19.59 24.30 -5.45
N GLU A 51 20.30 24.84 -4.47
CA GLU A 51 20.29 24.32 -3.09
C GLU A 51 18.87 24.21 -2.52
N ARG A 52 18.04 25.23 -2.75
CA ARG A 52 16.64 25.26 -2.29
C ARG A 52 15.78 24.18 -2.96
N GLU A 53 16.00 23.92 -4.25
CA GLU A 53 15.28 22.85 -4.96
C GLU A 53 15.69 21.47 -4.45
N ARG A 54 16.98 21.25 -4.21
CA ARG A 54 17.47 20.03 -3.56
C ARG A 54 16.89 19.87 -2.16
N ASP A 55 16.89 20.91 -1.34
CA ASP A 55 16.33 20.85 0.02
C ASP A 55 14.86 20.42 0.02
N TYR A 56 14.05 21.01 -0.87
CA TYR A 56 12.64 20.66 -1.00
C TYR A 56 12.43 19.23 -1.52
N ALA A 57 13.20 18.82 -2.52
CA ALA A 57 13.12 17.46 -3.07
C ALA A 57 13.62 16.40 -2.07
N THR A 58 14.67 16.69 -1.30
CA THR A 58 15.15 15.82 -0.21
C THR A 58 14.09 15.70 0.88
N ARG A 59 13.46 16.81 1.30
CA ARG A 59 12.37 16.78 2.28
C ARG A 59 11.22 15.90 1.81
N LEU A 60 10.74 16.10 0.58
CA LEU A 60 9.67 15.31 0.01
C LEU A 60 10.05 13.81 -0.06
N CYS A 61 11.29 13.51 -0.46
CA CYS A 61 11.78 12.13 -0.50
C CYS A 61 11.90 11.51 0.91
N ALA A 62 12.29 12.29 1.92
CA ALA A 62 12.36 11.86 3.32
C ALA A 62 10.97 11.53 3.86
N GLU A 63 9.95 12.35 3.57
CA GLU A 63 8.56 12.08 3.91
C GLU A 63 8.05 10.78 3.25
N PHE A 64 8.36 10.57 1.97
CA PHE A 64 7.99 9.34 1.26
C PHE A 64 8.66 8.10 1.84
N ILE A 65 10.00 8.06 1.87
CA ILE A 65 10.71 6.84 2.30
C ILE A 65 10.37 6.42 3.72
N ALA A 66 10.19 7.38 4.64
CA ALA A 66 9.75 7.09 6.00
C ALA A 66 8.27 6.66 6.05
N GLY A 67 7.44 7.18 5.15
CA GLY A 67 6.06 6.74 4.96
C GLY A 67 5.99 5.30 4.48
N GLU A 68 6.73 4.95 3.42
CA GLU A 68 6.79 3.59 2.86
C GLU A 68 7.29 2.59 3.91
N GLU A 69 8.28 2.98 4.72
CA GLU A 69 8.76 2.16 5.83
C GLU A 69 7.68 1.95 6.91
N ALA A 70 6.93 3.00 7.27
CA ALA A 70 5.86 2.92 8.25
C ALA A 70 4.75 1.99 7.77
N VAL A 71 4.25 2.16 6.55
CA VAL A 71 3.18 1.35 5.98
C VAL A 71 3.60 -0.13 5.80
N THR A 72 4.87 -0.39 5.44
CA THR A 72 5.45 -1.75 5.43
C THR A 72 5.34 -2.44 6.80
N LYS A 73 5.57 -1.70 7.89
CA LYS A 73 5.50 -2.21 9.27
C LYS A 73 4.07 -2.31 9.78
N ASP A 74 3.25 -1.33 9.46
CA ASP A 74 1.95 -1.15 10.09
C ASP A 74 0.82 -1.92 9.38
N ILE A 75 1.04 -2.45 8.17
CA ILE A 75 0.06 -3.32 7.49
C ILE A 75 -0.09 -4.70 8.16
N GLN A 76 0.88 -5.12 8.96
CA GLN A 76 0.97 -6.50 9.48
C GLN A 76 -0.24 -6.92 10.34
N PRO A 77 -0.81 -6.08 11.23
CA PRO A 77 -2.03 -6.40 11.98
C PRO A 77 -3.24 -6.71 11.09
N PHE A 78 -3.33 -6.15 9.88
CA PHE A 78 -4.40 -6.51 8.94
C PHE A 78 -4.32 -7.98 8.51
N MET A 79 -3.12 -8.53 8.32
CA MET A 79 -2.95 -9.95 8.00
C MET A 79 -3.46 -10.82 9.15
N ALA A 80 -3.15 -10.43 10.40
CA ALA A 80 -3.64 -11.12 11.59
C ALA A 80 -5.17 -11.06 11.70
N ALA A 81 -5.77 -9.90 11.38
CA ALA A 81 -7.23 -9.75 11.32
C ALA A 81 -7.87 -10.64 10.25
N MET A 82 -7.32 -10.67 9.02
CA MET A 82 -7.81 -11.54 7.94
C MET A 82 -7.70 -13.02 8.31
N ARG A 83 -6.62 -13.40 9.01
CA ARG A 83 -6.45 -14.74 9.54
C ARG A 83 -7.48 -15.08 10.61
N ALA A 84 -7.82 -14.15 11.50
CA ALA A 84 -8.85 -14.34 12.52
C ALA A 84 -10.25 -14.55 11.91
N GLU A 85 -10.52 -13.92 10.75
CA GLU A 85 -11.74 -14.12 9.98
C GLU A 85 -11.72 -15.34 9.03
N GLY A 86 -10.57 -16.01 8.88
CA GLY A 86 -10.42 -17.13 7.96
C GLY A 86 -10.42 -16.73 6.48
N ARG A 87 -10.07 -15.48 6.17
CA ARG A 87 -10.09 -14.88 4.83
C ARG A 87 -8.74 -15.04 4.12
N LEU A 88 -8.43 -16.28 3.75
CA LEU A 88 -7.13 -16.64 3.17
C LEU A 88 -6.80 -15.85 1.89
N GLY A 89 -7.79 -15.52 1.05
CA GLY A 89 -7.55 -14.72 -0.16
C GLY A 89 -7.05 -13.31 0.13
N ASP A 90 -7.62 -12.65 1.14
CA ASP A 90 -7.16 -11.35 1.64
C ASP A 90 -5.79 -11.47 2.31
N GLU A 91 -5.57 -12.49 3.14
CA GLU A 91 -4.27 -12.75 3.77
C GLU A 91 -3.17 -12.94 2.71
N MET A 92 -3.42 -13.70 1.64
CA MET A 92 -2.51 -13.85 0.51
C MET A 92 -2.20 -12.52 -0.18
N TYR A 93 -3.22 -11.72 -0.48
CA TYR A 93 -3.04 -10.43 -1.12
C TYR A 93 -2.22 -9.47 -0.25
N LEU A 94 -2.52 -9.38 1.05
CA LEU A 94 -1.79 -8.52 1.97
C LEU A 94 -0.30 -8.88 2.08
N THR A 95 0.08 -10.15 1.86
CA THR A 95 1.52 -10.50 1.75
C THR A 95 2.21 -9.84 0.56
N GLN A 96 1.53 -9.74 -0.58
CA GLN A 96 2.05 -9.03 -1.77
C GLN A 96 2.03 -7.52 -1.53
N PHE A 97 0.98 -6.99 -0.93
CA PHE A 97 0.87 -5.58 -0.54
C PHE A 97 2.08 -5.18 0.31
N ALA A 98 2.32 -5.85 1.45
CA ALA A 98 3.45 -5.53 2.33
C ALA A 98 4.82 -5.67 1.65
N PHE A 99 4.94 -6.62 0.71
CA PHE A 99 6.14 -6.76 -0.11
C PHE A 99 6.32 -5.59 -1.08
N GLU A 100 5.25 -5.12 -1.69
CA GLU A 100 5.26 -3.97 -2.58
C GLU A 100 5.68 -2.70 -1.82
N GLU A 101 5.21 -2.50 -0.59
CA GLU A 101 5.65 -1.39 0.28
C GLU A 101 7.14 -1.47 0.62
N ALA A 102 7.63 -2.65 0.99
CA ALA A 102 9.05 -2.84 1.27
C ALA A 102 9.90 -2.53 0.01
N LYS A 103 9.40 -2.88 -1.17
CA LYS A 103 10.01 -2.56 -2.46
C LYS A 103 9.94 -1.05 -2.77
N HIS A 104 8.91 -0.34 -2.31
CA HIS A 104 8.82 1.12 -2.40
C HIS A 104 9.86 1.80 -1.50
N THR A 105 10.01 1.36 -0.25
CA THR A 105 11.10 1.81 0.64
C THR A 105 12.47 1.58 -0.01
N GLN A 106 12.68 0.39 -0.59
CA GLN A 106 13.93 0.04 -1.28
C GLN A 106 14.22 1.02 -2.43
N VAL A 107 13.26 1.27 -3.32
CA VAL A 107 13.53 2.06 -4.52
C VAL A 107 13.78 3.55 -4.21
N PHE A 108 13.11 4.11 -3.20
CA PHE A 108 13.42 5.47 -2.73
C PHE A 108 14.82 5.54 -2.13
N ARG A 109 15.25 4.51 -1.38
CA ARG A 109 16.62 4.45 -0.86
C ARG A 109 17.65 4.38 -1.98
N LEU A 110 17.40 3.55 -3.00
CA LEU A 110 18.25 3.46 -4.20
C LEU A 110 18.37 4.81 -4.91
N TRP A 111 17.27 5.56 -5.04
CA TRP A 111 17.30 6.88 -5.63
C TRP A 111 18.13 7.88 -4.81
N LEU A 112 17.92 7.95 -3.49
CA LEU A 112 18.70 8.81 -2.59
C LEU A 112 20.20 8.49 -2.68
N ASP A 113 20.56 7.20 -2.73
CA ASP A 113 21.95 6.76 -2.91
C ASP A 113 22.50 7.19 -4.27
N ALA A 114 21.71 7.05 -5.34
CA ALA A 114 22.09 7.42 -6.69
C ALA A 114 22.40 8.93 -6.83
N VAL A 115 21.63 9.80 -6.18
CA VAL A 115 21.87 11.26 -6.15
C VAL A 115 22.88 11.69 -5.07
N GLY A 116 23.30 10.77 -4.20
CA GLY A 116 24.38 10.99 -3.23
C GLY A 116 23.95 11.60 -1.91
N VAL A 117 22.69 11.45 -1.52
CA VAL A 117 22.17 11.90 -0.22
C VAL A 117 22.39 10.77 0.80
N ALA A 118 23.42 10.90 1.63
CA ALA A 118 23.83 9.87 2.60
C ALA A 118 23.71 10.30 4.07
N ASP A 119 23.38 11.56 4.33
CA ASP A 119 23.20 12.08 5.69
C ASP A 119 21.94 11.53 6.36
N ASP A 120 21.85 11.66 7.68
CA ASP A 120 20.63 11.39 8.43
C ASP A 120 19.52 12.38 8.03
N LEU A 121 18.35 11.85 7.65
CA LEU A 121 17.23 12.64 7.15
C LEU A 121 16.14 12.92 8.19
N HIS A 122 16.27 12.47 9.45
CA HIS A 122 15.22 12.67 10.46
C HIS A 122 14.94 14.15 10.73
N SER A 123 15.97 15.00 10.61
CA SER A 123 15.82 16.46 10.77
C SER A 123 14.85 17.09 9.78
N TYR A 124 14.60 16.47 8.62
CA TYR A 124 13.57 16.92 7.67
C TYR A 124 12.14 16.74 8.21
N LEU A 125 11.94 15.86 9.19
CA LEU A 125 10.64 15.53 9.77
C LEU A 125 10.40 16.24 11.11
N ASP A 126 11.45 16.78 11.75
CA ASP A 126 11.35 17.41 13.08
C ASP A 126 10.37 18.59 13.10
N ASP A 127 10.41 19.42 12.06
CA ASP A 127 9.54 20.59 11.91
C ASP A 127 8.20 20.29 11.21
N LEU A 128 7.84 19.01 11.02
CA LEU A 128 6.60 18.56 10.39
C LEU A 128 5.67 17.87 11.40
N PRO A 129 5.03 18.63 12.32
CA PRO A 129 4.21 18.04 13.38
C PRO A 129 3.03 17.22 12.85
N ALA A 130 2.42 17.63 11.73
CA ALA A 130 1.31 16.89 11.12
C ALA A 130 1.76 15.55 10.52
N TYR A 131 2.97 15.50 9.95
CA TYR A 131 3.55 14.24 9.45
C TYR A 131 3.78 13.28 10.62
N ARG A 132 4.41 13.76 11.70
CA ARG A 132 4.68 12.97 12.89
C ARG A 132 3.40 12.46 13.54
N GLN A 133 2.37 13.31 13.67
CA GLN A 133 1.08 12.87 14.19
C GLN A 133 0.49 11.75 13.31
N MET A 134 0.48 11.90 11.99
CA MET A 134 -0.08 10.88 11.11
C MET A 134 0.69 9.56 11.17
N PHE A 135 2.01 9.58 10.97
CA PHE A 135 2.82 8.37 10.77
C PHE A 135 3.39 7.77 12.06
N ASN A 136 3.53 8.53 13.14
CA ASN A 136 4.06 8.00 14.41
C ASN A 136 2.97 7.74 15.46
N GLU A 137 1.77 8.28 15.27
CA GLU A 137 0.65 8.14 16.22
C GLU A 137 -0.57 7.52 15.53
N GLU A 138 -1.25 8.23 14.63
CA GLU A 138 -2.55 7.82 14.09
C GLU A 138 -2.50 6.51 13.29
N LEU A 139 -1.53 6.35 12.40
CA LEU A 139 -1.34 5.16 11.58
C LEU A 139 -1.04 3.91 12.44
N PRO A 140 0.03 3.89 13.26
CA PRO A 140 0.34 2.72 14.06
C PRO A 140 -0.75 2.42 15.11
N GLU A 141 -1.39 3.44 15.71
CA GLU A 141 -2.48 3.23 16.68
C GLU A 141 -3.72 2.59 16.02
N SER A 142 -4.12 3.07 14.84
CA SER A 142 -5.29 2.55 14.12
C SER A 142 -5.11 1.09 13.70
N LEU A 143 -3.89 0.73 13.28
CA LEU A 143 -3.57 -0.62 12.80
C LEU A 143 -3.31 -1.60 13.95
N SER A 144 -2.50 -1.22 14.96
CA SER A 144 -2.22 -2.09 16.11
C SER A 144 -3.46 -2.40 16.95
N ALA A 145 -4.51 -1.56 16.89
CA ALA A 145 -5.80 -1.87 17.48
C ALA A 145 -6.39 -3.20 16.95
N LEU A 146 -6.07 -3.60 15.72
CA LEU A 146 -6.58 -4.83 15.10
C LEU A 146 -6.04 -6.11 15.78
N ASP A 147 -4.90 -6.04 16.47
CA ASP A 147 -4.35 -7.18 17.22
C ASP A 147 -5.26 -7.59 18.39
N VAL A 148 -6.03 -6.64 18.91
CA VAL A 148 -6.94 -6.83 20.06
C VAL A 148 -8.41 -6.83 19.62
N ASP A 149 -8.78 -5.95 18.69
CA ASP A 149 -10.13 -5.80 18.15
C ASP A 149 -10.13 -5.90 16.62
N PRO A 150 -10.23 -7.12 16.04
CA PRO A 150 -10.34 -7.28 14.60
C PRO A 150 -11.79 -7.07 14.10
N SER A 151 -12.64 -6.33 14.83
CA SER A 151 -14.02 -6.12 14.39
C SER A 151 -14.11 -5.36 13.06
N PRO A 152 -15.21 -5.52 12.29
CA PRO A 152 -15.40 -4.79 11.05
C PRO A 152 -15.29 -3.26 11.21
N ALA A 153 -15.71 -2.72 12.36
CA ALA A 153 -15.60 -1.28 12.63
C ALA A 153 -14.14 -0.83 12.83
N ALA A 154 -13.32 -1.65 13.50
CA ALA A 154 -11.89 -1.39 13.65
C ALA A 154 -11.15 -1.50 12.31
N GLN A 155 -11.46 -2.53 11.52
CA GLN A 155 -10.89 -2.68 10.16
C GLN A 155 -11.24 -1.51 9.24
N VAL A 156 -12.47 -0.99 9.30
CA VAL A 156 -12.83 0.20 8.53
C VAL A 156 -12.01 1.41 8.97
N ARG A 157 -11.81 1.63 10.28
CA ARG A 157 -10.96 2.73 10.75
C ARG A 157 -9.51 2.59 10.27
N ALA A 158 -8.94 1.39 10.40
CA ALA A 158 -7.60 1.08 9.93
C ALA A 158 -7.44 1.31 8.42
N SER A 159 -8.39 0.84 7.60
CA SER A 159 -8.37 1.03 6.15
C SER A 159 -8.58 2.49 5.75
N VAL A 160 -9.40 3.25 6.48
CA VAL A 160 -9.52 4.70 6.25
C VAL A 160 -8.20 5.40 6.51
N THR A 161 -7.55 5.13 7.64
CA THR A 161 -6.25 5.75 7.98
C THR A 161 -5.18 5.38 6.94
N TYR A 162 -5.04 4.09 6.62
CA TYR A 162 -4.01 3.59 5.72
C TYR A 162 -4.36 3.87 4.24
N ASN A 163 -5.42 3.24 3.71
CA ASN A 163 -5.68 3.23 2.28
C ASN A 163 -6.28 4.53 1.75
N HIS A 164 -7.16 5.17 2.52
CA HIS A 164 -7.88 6.34 2.02
C HIS A 164 -7.17 7.66 2.33
N ILE A 165 -6.50 7.76 3.47
CA ILE A 165 -5.78 8.97 3.87
C ILE A 165 -4.30 8.89 3.48
N VAL A 166 -3.55 7.91 3.97
CA VAL A 166 -2.11 7.81 3.67
C VAL A 166 -1.87 7.58 2.17
N GLU A 167 -2.46 6.53 1.59
CA GLU A 167 -2.29 6.25 0.15
C GLU A 167 -3.17 7.18 -0.71
N GLY A 168 -4.48 7.15 -0.46
CA GLY A 168 -5.49 7.81 -1.29
C GLY A 168 -5.53 9.34 -1.24
N MET A 169 -4.80 9.97 -0.33
CA MET A 169 -4.72 11.43 -0.25
C MET A 169 -3.27 11.93 -0.19
N LEU A 170 -2.47 11.46 0.78
CA LEU A 170 -1.10 11.98 0.96
C LEU A 170 -0.17 11.50 -0.15
N ALA A 171 -0.10 10.20 -0.42
CA ALA A 171 0.77 9.64 -1.45
C ALA A 171 0.41 10.17 -2.85
N LEU A 172 -0.90 10.18 -3.21
CA LEU A 172 -1.34 10.77 -4.47
C LEU A 172 -0.96 12.26 -4.63
N THR A 173 -1.03 13.04 -3.55
CA THR A 173 -0.59 14.44 -3.57
C THR A 173 0.92 14.55 -3.73
N GLY A 174 1.70 13.67 -3.09
CA GLY A 174 3.15 13.59 -3.25
C GLY A 174 3.59 13.17 -4.66
N TYR A 175 2.89 12.21 -5.29
CA TYR A 175 3.16 11.83 -6.70
C TYR A 175 2.88 13.01 -7.64
N TYR A 176 1.82 13.78 -7.37
CA TYR A 176 1.57 15.02 -8.10
C TYR A 176 2.67 16.06 -7.90
N ALA A 177 3.22 16.19 -6.69
CA ALA A 177 4.37 17.06 -6.42
C ALA A 177 5.61 16.62 -7.22
N TRP A 178 5.93 15.32 -7.24
CA TRP A 178 7.01 14.78 -8.07
C TRP A 178 6.77 15.00 -9.56
N HIS A 179 5.54 14.86 -10.03
CA HIS A 179 5.20 15.19 -11.43
C HIS A 179 5.51 16.67 -11.74
N LYS A 180 5.16 17.60 -10.84
CA LYS A 180 5.46 19.03 -10.99
C LYS A 180 6.96 19.33 -10.95
N ILE A 181 7.72 18.62 -10.12
CA ILE A 181 9.18 18.79 -10.02
C ILE A 181 9.88 18.23 -11.26
N CYS A 182 9.53 17.01 -11.67
CA CYS A 182 10.31 16.23 -12.63
C CYS A 182 9.80 16.37 -14.06
N VAL A 183 8.51 16.09 -14.31
CA VAL A 183 7.97 15.91 -15.66
C VAL A 183 7.93 17.22 -16.43
N GLU A 184 7.49 18.32 -15.78
CA GLU A 184 7.40 19.64 -16.43
C GLU A 184 8.77 20.21 -16.84
N ARG A 185 9.85 19.70 -16.23
CA ARG A 185 11.23 20.16 -16.47
C ARG A 185 12.10 19.14 -17.22
N GLY A 186 11.63 17.91 -17.40
CA GLY A 186 12.38 16.85 -18.07
C GLY A 186 13.64 16.40 -17.30
N ILE A 187 13.58 16.40 -15.97
CA ILE A 187 14.69 16.06 -15.06
C ILE A 187 14.37 14.83 -14.21
N LEU A 188 15.41 14.20 -13.65
CA LEU A 188 15.31 13.05 -12.73
C LEU A 188 14.48 11.90 -13.33
N PRO A 189 14.85 11.38 -14.52
CA PRO A 189 14.08 10.34 -15.21
C PRO A 189 13.93 9.05 -14.38
N GLY A 190 14.91 8.71 -13.54
CA GLY A 190 14.81 7.59 -12.62
C GLY A 190 13.72 7.81 -11.57
N MET A 191 13.64 8.98 -10.95
CA MET A 191 12.52 9.36 -10.06
C MET A 191 11.16 9.31 -10.78
N GLN A 192 11.08 9.78 -12.03
CA GLN A 192 9.82 9.71 -12.80
C GLN A 192 9.36 8.27 -13.01
N GLN A 193 10.29 7.38 -13.38
CA GLN A 193 9.99 5.96 -13.56
C GLN A 193 9.61 5.30 -12.24
N LEU A 194 10.35 5.59 -11.17
CA LEU A 194 10.06 5.15 -9.80
C LEU A 194 8.61 5.50 -9.43
N VAL A 195 8.23 6.78 -9.49
CA VAL A 195 6.88 7.24 -9.10
C VAL A 195 5.80 6.59 -9.96
N GLN A 196 6.04 6.41 -11.26
CA GLN A 196 5.11 5.72 -12.14
C GLN A 196 4.89 4.27 -11.72
N ARG A 197 5.95 3.55 -11.36
CA ARG A 197 5.88 2.15 -10.95
C ARG A 197 5.17 1.97 -9.62
N ILE A 198 5.49 2.80 -8.63
CA ILE A 198 4.80 2.84 -7.34
C ILE A 198 3.31 3.17 -7.55
N SER A 199 3.00 4.19 -8.36
CA SER A 199 1.61 4.57 -8.66
C SER A 199 0.77 3.45 -9.28
N ASP A 200 1.38 2.50 -10.00
CA ASP A 200 0.69 1.33 -10.54
C ASP A 200 0.39 0.26 -9.47
N ASP A 201 1.23 0.15 -8.44
CA ASP A 201 1.02 -0.68 -7.25
C ASP A 201 -0.09 -0.09 -6.37
N GLU A 202 -0.01 1.21 -6.08
CA GLU A 202 -0.97 1.95 -5.26
C GLU A 202 -2.42 1.86 -5.74
N ARG A 203 -2.63 1.75 -7.05
CA ARG A 203 -3.98 1.52 -7.61
C ARG A 203 -4.62 0.24 -7.09
N ARG A 204 -3.83 -0.79 -6.79
CA ARG A 204 -4.30 -2.05 -6.22
C ARG A 204 -4.44 -1.92 -4.70
N HIS A 205 -3.50 -1.25 -4.04
CA HIS A 205 -3.55 -1.00 -2.60
C HIS A 205 -4.84 -0.28 -2.21
N MET A 206 -5.13 0.86 -2.86
CA MET A 206 -6.36 1.63 -2.67
C MET A 206 -7.64 0.90 -3.12
N ALA A 207 -7.54 -0.04 -4.08
CA ALA A 207 -8.69 -0.81 -4.54
C ALA A 207 -9.04 -1.96 -3.59
N TRP A 208 -8.11 -2.39 -2.74
CA TRP A 208 -8.41 -3.33 -1.69
C TRP A 208 -9.16 -2.61 -0.57
N GLU A 209 -10.36 -3.09 -0.30
CA GLU A 209 -11.10 -2.71 0.88
C GLU A 209 -11.34 -3.96 1.72
N PRO A 210 -11.27 -3.90 3.06
CA PRO A 210 -11.65 -5.01 3.93
C PRO A 210 -13.14 -5.43 3.78
N SER A 211 -13.94 -4.69 2.98
CA SER A 211 -15.37 -4.55 3.15
C SER A 211 -16.22 -5.83 2.90
N ARG A 212 -17.11 -6.04 3.87
CA ARG A 212 -18.24 -7.00 4.00
C ARG A 212 -17.94 -8.50 3.88
N ALA A 213 -17.64 -9.11 5.03
CA ALA A 213 -18.23 -10.40 5.38
C ALA A 213 -19.77 -10.30 5.27
N GLY A 214 -20.35 -10.59 4.09
CA GLY A 214 -21.79 -10.39 3.92
C GLY A 214 -22.40 -10.47 2.51
N ALA A 215 -21.66 -10.76 1.44
CA ALA A 215 -22.28 -11.29 0.22
C ALA A 215 -22.57 -12.78 0.43
N THR A 216 -23.48 -13.08 1.36
CA THR A 216 -24.16 -14.37 1.36
C THR A 216 -24.80 -14.54 -0.01
N SER A 217 -24.49 -15.64 -0.67
CA SER A 217 -25.29 -16.10 -1.80
C SER A 217 -26.77 -16.07 -1.38
N PRO A 218 -27.71 -15.60 -2.22
CA PRO A 218 -29.12 -15.63 -1.86
C PRO A 218 -29.49 -17.09 -1.54
N PRO A 219 -30.29 -17.35 -0.48
CA PRO A 219 -30.73 -18.70 -0.20
C PRO A 219 -31.48 -19.22 -1.42
N THR A 220 -31.03 -20.34 -1.97
CA THR A 220 -31.80 -21.10 -2.94
C THR A 220 -33.09 -21.54 -2.27
N THR A 221 -34.16 -20.79 -2.46
CA THR A 221 -35.50 -21.20 -2.04
C THR A 221 -35.83 -22.49 -2.80
N PRO A 222 -36.19 -23.60 -2.13
CA PRO A 222 -36.68 -24.76 -2.84
C PRO A 222 -38.00 -24.37 -3.49
N THR A 223 -38.12 -24.60 -4.79
CA THR A 223 -39.36 -24.45 -5.56
C THR A 223 -40.40 -25.43 -5.01
N GLY A 224 -41.18 -24.96 -4.05
CA GLY A 224 -42.38 -25.62 -3.56
C GLY A 224 -43.40 -25.71 -4.68
N ARG A 225 -43.78 -26.95 -5.03
CA ARG A 225 -44.85 -27.28 -5.97
C ARG A 225 -46.13 -26.55 -5.58
N CYS A 226 -46.64 -25.74 -6.48
CA CYS A 226 -48.04 -25.30 -6.43
C CYS A 226 -48.90 -26.44 -6.98
N SER A 227 -49.56 -27.18 -6.09
CA SER A 227 -50.65 -28.08 -6.45
C SER A 227 -51.85 -27.23 -6.88
N LYS A 228 -52.28 -27.38 -8.13
CA LYS A 228 -53.59 -26.92 -8.59
C LYS A 228 -54.68 -27.66 -7.81
N ALA A 229 -55.64 -26.92 -7.26
CA ALA A 229 -56.92 -27.47 -6.83
C ALA A 229 -58.06 -26.56 -7.31
N ALA A 230 -58.97 -27.20 -8.04
CA ALA A 230 -60.36 -26.89 -8.40
C ALA A 230 -60.73 -25.45 -8.77
#